data_AF-A0A1I3RNC2-F1
#
_entry.id   AF-A0A1I3RNC2-F1
#
_cell.length_a   1.000
_cell.length_b   1.000
_cell.length_c   1.000
_cell.angle_alpha   90.00
_cell.angle_beta   90.00
_cell.angle_gamma   90.00
#
_symmetry.space_group_name_H-M   'P 1'
#
loop_
_entity.id
_entity.type
_entity.pdbx_description
1 polymer ?
#
loop_
_entity_poly.entity_id
_entity_poly.type
_entity_poly.pdbx_seq_one_letter_code
_entity_poly.pdbx_strand_id
1 'polypeptide(L)'
;MQTHLMDRRVTWLLAGMLLGMAVTYYCPAEPAYAETAVMGERFAMATCNTIALNSEAVFVLDMVTGRLIGAGYSTTAGGFVHSWARNLAADFSVTTKAQYVMVTGFANLQQQGGGGAQPASGVIYIGELTSGLVNMYGFYYPQANAPLPTAELVRIGTFPWRQSSK
;
A
#
# COMPACT_ATOMS: atom_id res chain seq x y z
N MET A 1 54.29 -13.86 28.90
CA MET A 1 53.85 -12.44 28.76
C MET A 1 52.80 -12.30 27.65
N GLN A 2 51.77 -13.17 27.60
CA GLN A 2 50.72 -13.17 26.57
C GLN A 2 49.28 -13.15 27.14
N THR A 3 49.12 -13.39 28.44
CA THR A 3 47.82 -13.49 29.13
C THR A 3 47.10 -12.14 29.27
N HIS A 4 47.82 -11.06 29.61
CA HIS A 4 47.20 -9.73 29.79
C HIS A 4 46.63 -9.10 28.50
N LEU A 5 47.16 -9.46 27.33
CA LEU A 5 46.64 -8.96 26.05
C LEU A 5 45.33 -9.68 25.67
N MET A 6 45.17 -10.94 26.08
CA MET A 6 44.00 -11.74 25.78
C MET A 6 42.80 -11.31 26.64
N ASP A 7 43.02 -11.03 27.93
CA ASP A 7 41.97 -10.52 28.83
C ASP A 7 41.36 -9.21 28.34
N ARG A 8 42.19 -8.24 27.94
CA ARG A 8 41.71 -6.94 27.48
C ARG A 8 40.85 -7.06 26.21
N ARG A 9 41.27 -7.92 25.27
CA ARG A 9 40.51 -8.19 24.04
C ARG A 9 39.15 -8.80 24.35
N VAL A 10 39.10 -9.76 25.27
CA VAL A 10 37.83 -10.39 25.71
C VAL A 10 36.92 -9.38 26.42
N THR A 11 37.47 -8.48 27.25
CA THR A 11 36.66 -7.43 27.91
C THR A 11 36.03 -6.48 26.89
N TRP A 12 36.80 -6.03 25.89
CA TRP A 12 36.29 -5.17 24.81
C TRP A 12 35.23 -5.87 23.95
N LEU A 13 35.38 -7.18 23.71
CA LEU A 13 34.37 -7.97 22.99
C LEU A 13 33.06 -8.07 23.78
N LEU A 14 33.12 -8.35 25.08
CA LEU A 14 31.92 -8.43 25.92
C LEU A 14 31.22 -7.06 26.04
N ALA A 15 31.99 -5.99 26.19
CA ALA A 15 31.45 -4.63 26.22
C ALA A 15 30.75 -4.28 24.89
N GLY A 16 31.38 -4.59 23.75
CA GLY A 16 30.81 -4.37 22.42
C GLY A 16 29.54 -5.20 22.17
N MET A 17 29.53 -6.46 22.63
CA MET A 17 28.38 -7.36 22.50
C MET A 17 27.17 -6.86 23.31
N LEU A 18 27.38 -6.42 24.55
CA LEU A 18 26.31 -5.87 25.39
C LEU A 18 25.74 -4.57 24.81
N LEU A 19 26.61 -3.71 24.30
CA LEU A 19 26.21 -2.44 23.68
C LEU A 19 25.46 -2.69 22.37
N GLY A 20 25.90 -3.66 21.56
CA GLY A 20 25.20 -4.10 20.35
C GLY A 20 23.80 -4.64 20.65
N MET A 21 23.66 -5.48 21.68
CA MET A 21 22.34 -5.98 22.13
C MET A 21 21.42 -4.85 22.58
N ALA A 22 21.93 -3.89 23.35
CA ALA A 22 21.15 -2.73 23.78
C ALA A 22 20.66 -1.91 22.58
N VAL A 23 21.53 -1.66 21.58
CA VAL A 23 21.13 -0.94 20.36
C VAL A 23 20.07 -1.69 19.58
N THR A 24 20.18 -3.01 19.41
CA THR A 24 19.14 -3.80 18.72
C THR A 24 17.81 -3.86 19.48
N TYR A 25 17.83 -3.73 20.80
CA TYR A 25 16.62 -3.69 21.61
C TYR A 25 15.92 -2.33 21.53
N TYR A 26 16.69 -1.23 21.53
CA TYR A 26 16.16 0.13 21.49
C TYR A 26 15.93 0.67 20.08
N CYS A 27 16.51 0.06 19.05
CA CYS A 27 16.28 0.40 17.65
C CYS A 27 15.30 -0.62 17.04
N PRO A 28 13.98 -0.37 17.08
CA PRO A 28 13.02 -1.27 16.46
C PRO A 28 13.35 -1.39 14.97
N ALA A 29 13.40 -2.63 14.48
CA ALA A 29 13.44 -2.88 13.04
C ALA A 29 12.07 -2.48 12.48
N GLU A 30 12.01 -1.30 11.88
CA GLU A 30 10.81 -0.88 11.17
C GLU A 30 10.67 -1.77 9.92
N PRO A 31 9.55 -2.50 9.76
CA PRO A 31 9.31 -3.23 8.53
C PRO A 31 9.28 -2.22 7.38
N ALA A 32 10.25 -2.33 6.47
CA ALA A 32 10.27 -1.52 5.26
C ALA A 32 9.11 -1.97 4.35
N TYR A 33 8.02 -1.20 4.35
CA TYR A 33 6.95 -1.37 3.37
C TYR A 33 7.42 -0.76 2.05
N ALA A 34 7.54 -1.58 1.01
CA ALA A 34 7.89 -1.12 -0.33
C ALA A 34 6.61 -0.88 -1.14
N GLU A 35 5.93 0.24 -0.86
CA GLU A 35 4.88 0.74 -1.74
C GLU A 35 5.53 1.20 -3.05
N THR A 36 5.42 0.36 -4.07
CA THR A 36 6.04 0.61 -5.38
C THR A 36 4.96 0.90 -6.38
N ALA A 37 5.07 2.03 -7.08
CA ALA A 37 4.29 2.32 -8.27
C ALA A 37 5.23 2.37 -9.49
N VAL A 38 4.84 1.71 -10.57
CA VAL A 38 5.53 1.80 -11.86
C VAL A 38 4.51 2.08 -12.96
N MET A 39 4.88 2.97 -13.88
CA MET A 39 4.02 3.38 -14.98
C MET A 39 4.67 3.00 -16.31
N GLY A 40 3.93 2.27 -17.14
CA GLY A 40 4.22 2.12 -18.57
C GLY A 40 3.37 3.09 -19.40
N GLU A 41 3.44 3.01 -20.72
CA GLU A 41 2.72 3.98 -21.60
C GLU A 41 1.20 3.84 -21.58
N ARG A 42 0.68 2.63 -21.30
CA ARG A 42 -0.76 2.31 -21.40
C ARG A 42 -1.38 1.77 -20.12
N PHE A 43 -0.54 1.31 -19.20
CA PHE A 43 -0.99 0.81 -17.92
C PHE A 43 -0.01 1.23 -16.82
N ALA A 44 -0.53 1.34 -15.60
CA ALA A 44 0.27 1.54 -14.41
C ALA A 44 -0.02 0.43 -13.40
N MET A 45 0.98 0.07 -12.60
CA MET A 45 0.85 -0.91 -11.54
C MET A 45 1.33 -0.32 -10.23
N ALA A 46 0.65 -0.64 -9.14
CA ALA A 46 1.10 -0.30 -7.80
C ALA A 46 0.81 -1.41 -6.79
N THR A 47 1.73 -1.58 -5.83
CA THR A 47 1.51 -2.42 -4.65
C THR A 47 0.94 -1.58 -3.52
N CYS A 48 0.00 -2.14 -2.78
CA CYS A 48 -0.69 -1.46 -1.70
C CYS A 48 -0.83 -2.39 -0.50
N ASN A 49 -0.59 -1.85 0.70
CA ASN A 49 -0.71 -2.61 1.93
C ASN A 49 -2.18 -2.97 2.22
N THR A 50 -2.45 -4.21 2.63
CA THR A 50 -3.81 -4.63 2.99
C THR A 50 -4.04 -4.48 4.50
N ILE A 51 -3.40 -5.33 5.30
CA ILE A 51 -3.38 -5.27 6.76
C ILE A 51 -1.95 -5.59 7.21
N ALA A 52 -1.58 -5.11 8.41
CA ALA A 52 -0.25 -5.30 8.95
C ALA A 52 0.19 -6.78 8.84
N LEU A 53 1.21 -7.03 8.00
CA LEU A 53 2.02 -8.24 7.91
C LEU A 53 1.44 -9.47 7.19
N ASN A 54 0.26 -9.43 6.56
CA ASN A 54 -0.29 -10.63 5.91
C ASN A 54 -0.02 -10.75 4.40
N SER A 55 -0.27 -9.71 3.60
CA SER A 55 0.05 -9.68 2.15
C SER A 55 -0.18 -8.30 1.56
N GLU A 56 0.48 -7.99 0.44
CA GLU A 56 0.15 -6.82 -0.37
C GLU A 56 -0.96 -7.15 -1.38
N ALA A 57 -1.71 -6.13 -1.75
CA ALA A 57 -2.59 -6.13 -2.91
C ALA A 57 -1.90 -5.43 -4.08
N VAL A 58 -2.14 -5.93 -5.29
CA VAL A 58 -1.62 -5.34 -6.52
C VAL A 58 -2.76 -4.70 -7.28
N PHE A 59 -2.56 -3.46 -7.71
CA PHE A 59 -3.51 -2.71 -8.50
C PHE A 59 -2.94 -2.41 -9.88
N VAL A 60 -3.77 -2.57 -10.91
CA VAL A 60 -3.45 -2.31 -12.30
C VAL A 60 -4.48 -1.33 -12.86
N LEU A 61 -3.97 -0.20 -13.33
CA LEU A 61 -4.74 0.83 -14.00
C LEU A 61 -4.53 0.73 -15.51
N ASP A 62 -5.61 0.52 -16.27
CA ASP A 62 -5.63 0.75 -17.71
C ASP A 62 -5.91 2.24 -17.97
N MET A 63 -4.90 2.95 -18.49
CA MET A 63 -4.99 4.38 -18.73
C MET A 63 -5.85 4.74 -19.95
N VAL A 64 -6.11 3.77 -20.84
CA VAL A 64 -6.93 4.00 -22.04
C VAL A 64 -8.42 3.96 -21.68
N THR A 65 -8.82 2.96 -20.91
CA THR A 65 -10.24 2.78 -20.52
C THR A 65 -10.59 3.46 -19.20
N GLY A 66 -9.60 3.83 -18.38
CA GLY A 66 -9.81 4.31 -17.02
C GLY A 66 -10.29 3.19 -16.08
N ARG A 67 -10.09 1.92 -16.44
CA ARG A 67 -10.47 0.78 -15.60
C ARG A 67 -9.34 0.46 -14.62
N LEU A 68 -9.66 0.51 -13.33
CA LEU A 68 -8.80 0.07 -12.25
C LEU A 68 -9.25 -1.31 -11.78
N ILE A 69 -8.30 -2.24 -11.69
CA ILE A 69 -8.51 -3.58 -11.15
C ILE A 69 -7.47 -3.84 -10.07
N GLY A 70 -7.89 -4.45 -8.96
CA GLY A 70 -7.01 -4.89 -7.89
C GLY A 70 -7.16 -6.39 -7.62
N ALA A 71 -6.08 -7.01 -7.13
CA ALA A 71 -6.10 -8.37 -6.64
C ALA A 71 -5.28 -8.49 -5.36
N GLY A 72 -5.82 -9.18 -4.35
CA GLY A 72 -5.18 -9.44 -3.07
C GLY A 72 -4.80 -10.90 -2.94
N TYR A 73 -3.53 -11.15 -2.61
CA TYR A 73 -3.03 -12.49 -2.39
C TYR A 73 -3.34 -12.95 -0.95
N SER A 74 -3.95 -14.13 -0.80
CA SER A 74 -4.12 -14.77 0.50
C SER A 74 -3.02 -15.80 0.69
N THR A 75 -2.18 -15.60 1.71
CA THR A 75 -1.12 -16.54 2.09
C THR A 75 -1.68 -17.86 2.63
N THR A 76 -2.90 -17.84 3.17
CA THR A 76 -3.59 -19.06 3.64
C THR A 76 -4.16 -19.88 2.49
N ALA A 77 -4.76 -19.23 1.49
CA ALA A 77 -5.31 -19.92 0.32
C ALA A 77 -4.26 -20.21 -0.77
N GLY A 78 -3.10 -19.55 -0.73
CA GLY A 78 -2.03 -19.71 -1.71
C GLY A 78 -2.30 -19.05 -3.06
N GLY A 79 -3.21 -18.08 -3.15
CA GLY A 79 -3.63 -17.48 -4.42
C GLY A 79 -4.34 -16.13 -4.29
N PHE A 80 -4.66 -15.51 -5.44
CA PHE A 80 -5.45 -14.29 -5.51
C PHE A 80 -6.94 -14.60 -5.34
N VAL A 81 -7.45 -14.42 -4.13
CA VAL A 81 -8.86 -14.73 -3.78
C VAL A 81 -9.71 -13.48 -3.58
N HIS A 82 -9.07 -12.31 -3.45
CA HIS A 82 -9.73 -11.02 -3.33
C HIS A 82 -9.53 -10.24 -4.61
N SER A 83 -10.60 -9.67 -5.16
CA SER A 83 -10.54 -8.80 -6.33
C SER A 83 -11.32 -7.51 -6.09
N TRP A 84 -10.82 -6.42 -6.67
CA TRP A 84 -11.49 -5.12 -6.66
C TRP A 84 -11.54 -4.52 -8.06
N ALA A 85 -12.54 -3.70 -8.34
CA ALA A 85 -12.63 -2.95 -9.59
C ALA A 85 -13.27 -1.57 -9.39
N ARG A 86 -12.89 -0.61 -10.25
CA ARG A 86 -13.56 0.70 -10.34
C ARG A 86 -13.37 1.34 -11.71
N ASN A 87 -14.39 2.08 -12.16
CA ASN A 87 -14.31 2.88 -13.38
C ASN A 87 -13.98 4.34 -13.03
N LEU A 88 -12.73 4.73 -13.27
CA LEU A 88 -12.23 6.06 -12.97
C LEU A 88 -12.75 7.11 -13.93
N ALA A 89 -13.04 6.74 -15.19
CA ALA A 89 -13.55 7.69 -16.17
C ALA A 89 -14.88 8.32 -15.69
N ALA A 90 -15.73 7.50 -15.06
CA ALA A 90 -16.96 7.97 -14.42
C ALA A 90 -16.68 8.88 -13.21
N ASP A 91 -15.71 8.53 -12.37
CA ASP A 91 -15.38 9.30 -11.17
C ASP A 91 -14.83 10.69 -11.47
N PHE A 92 -14.01 10.81 -12.52
CA PHE A 92 -13.42 12.07 -12.97
C PHE A 92 -14.28 12.80 -14.01
N SER A 93 -15.43 12.24 -14.40
CA SER A 93 -16.32 12.79 -15.43
C SER A 93 -15.60 13.06 -16.76
N VAL A 94 -14.73 12.14 -17.17
CA VAL A 94 -13.92 12.24 -18.41
C VAL A 94 -14.40 11.21 -19.44
N THR A 95 -14.55 11.65 -20.68
CA THR A 95 -15.18 10.84 -21.74
C THR A 95 -14.19 10.16 -22.69
N THR A 96 -13.06 10.78 -23.03
CA THR A 96 -11.96 10.14 -23.80
C THR A 96 -10.64 10.93 -23.64
N LYS A 97 -9.49 10.23 -23.71
CA LYS A 97 -8.11 10.78 -23.56
C LYS A 97 -7.74 11.32 -22.17
N ALA A 98 -8.28 10.72 -21.12
CA ALA A 98 -7.83 11.02 -19.77
C ALA A 98 -6.38 10.55 -19.57
N GLN A 99 -5.58 11.35 -18.85
CA GLN A 99 -4.22 10.99 -18.48
C GLN A 99 -4.18 10.81 -16.98
N TYR A 100 -3.90 9.59 -16.56
CA TYR A 100 -3.93 9.21 -15.15
C TYR A 100 -2.52 9.03 -14.60
N VAL A 101 -2.37 9.31 -13.32
CA VAL A 101 -1.21 8.88 -12.50
C VAL A 101 -1.73 8.15 -11.28
N MET A 102 -1.00 7.12 -10.86
CA MET A 102 -1.37 6.29 -9.72
C MET A 102 -0.18 6.16 -8.79
N VAL A 103 -0.43 6.35 -7.50
CA VAL A 103 0.50 6.04 -6.41
C VAL A 103 -0.28 5.42 -5.26
N THR A 104 0.41 4.70 -4.40
CA THR A 104 -0.14 4.13 -3.17
C THR A 104 0.39 4.89 -1.96
N GLY A 105 -0.31 4.74 -0.85
CA GLY A 105 0.04 5.38 0.42
C GLY A 105 -0.60 4.67 1.58
N PHE A 106 -0.24 5.10 2.78
CA PHE A 106 -0.85 4.63 4.03
C PHE A 106 -1.92 5.61 4.52
N ALA A 107 -3.10 5.11 4.88
CA ALA A 107 -4.08 5.87 5.64
C ALA A 107 -4.74 4.97 6.68
N ASN A 108 -4.69 5.40 7.94
CA ASN A 108 -5.38 4.71 9.03
C ASN A 108 -6.88 5.04 8.98
N LEU A 109 -7.61 4.32 8.13
CA LEU A 109 -9.05 4.50 7.94
C LEU A 109 -9.80 3.92 9.14
N GLN A 110 -10.58 4.75 9.81
CA GLN A 110 -11.51 4.26 10.82
C GLN A 110 -12.62 3.44 10.15
N GLN A 111 -12.97 2.31 10.77
CA GLN A 111 -14.07 1.48 10.31
C GLN A 111 -15.39 2.27 10.38
N GLN A 112 -15.87 2.76 9.25
CA GLN A 112 -17.19 3.38 9.14
C GLN A 112 -18.25 2.29 8.95
N GLY A 113 -18.87 1.87 10.06
CA GLY A 113 -20.07 1.01 10.06
C GLY A 113 -19.85 -0.40 10.60
N GLY A 114 -20.87 -0.92 11.30
CA GLY A 114 -20.85 -2.19 12.06
C GLY A 114 -20.87 -3.48 11.24
N GLY A 115 -20.42 -3.44 9.99
CA GLY A 115 -20.49 -4.55 9.02
C GLY A 115 -19.14 -5.20 8.70
N GLY A 116 -18.49 -5.79 9.71
CA GLY A 116 -17.60 -6.96 9.60
C GLY A 116 -16.30 -6.95 8.77
N ALA A 117 -16.14 -6.13 7.73
CA ALA A 117 -14.93 -6.13 6.90
C ALA A 117 -13.99 -5.01 7.32
N GLN A 118 -12.76 -5.37 7.71
CA GLN A 118 -11.75 -4.40 8.10
C GLN A 118 -11.27 -3.62 6.86
N PRO A 119 -11.22 -2.27 6.91
CA PRO A 119 -10.60 -1.50 5.84
C PRO A 119 -9.12 -1.84 5.76
N ALA A 120 -8.58 -1.80 4.54
CA ALA A 120 -7.15 -1.90 4.37
C ALA A 120 -6.43 -0.67 4.94
N SER A 121 -5.19 -0.86 5.40
CA SER A 121 -4.31 0.22 5.86
C SER A 121 -3.75 1.04 4.70
N GLY A 122 -3.65 0.43 3.51
CA GLY A 122 -3.21 1.09 2.30
C GLY A 122 -4.35 1.76 1.54
N VAL A 123 -4.01 2.83 0.84
CA VAL A 123 -4.91 3.60 -0.03
C VAL A 123 -4.24 3.86 -1.37
N ILE A 124 -5.07 4.14 -2.38
CA ILE A 124 -4.63 4.40 -3.75
C ILE A 124 -5.01 5.84 -4.08
N TYR A 125 -4.02 6.64 -4.45
CA TYR A 125 -4.24 7.98 -4.97
C TYR A 125 -4.15 7.95 -6.49
N ILE A 126 -5.15 8.53 -7.12
CA ILE A 126 -5.20 8.62 -8.57
C ILE A 126 -5.43 10.07 -8.93
N GLY A 127 -4.47 10.64 -9.66
CA GLY A 127 -4.61 11.95 -10.28
C GLY A 127 -5.05 11.79 -11.72
N GLU A 128 -5.94 12.66 -12.18
CA GLU A 128 -6.26 12.80 -13.60
C GLU A 128 -5.94 14.23 -14.05
N LEU A 129 -5.23 14.35 -15.18
CA LEU A 129 -4.64 15.62 -15.63
C LEU A 129 -5.69 16.65 -16.08
N THR A 130 -6.73 16.19 -16.79
CA THR A 130 -7.70 17.06 -17.47
C THR A 130 -8.68 17.71 -16.48
N SER A 131 -9.22 16.90 -15.59
CA SER A 131 -10.10 17.29 -14.49
C SER A 131 -9.34 18.12 -13.44
N GLY A 132 -8.03 17.89 -13.29
CA GLY A 132 -7.21 18.59 -12.31
C GLY A 132 -7.53 18.14 -10.88
N LEU A 133 -8.06 16.93 -10.72
CA LEU A 133 -8.47 16.33 -9.46
C LEU A 133 -7.57 15.14 -9.12
N VAL A 134 -7.43 14.90 -7.82
CA VAL A 134 -6.88 13.65 -7.27
C VAL A 134 -7.92 13.03 -6.37
N ASN A 135 -8.25 11.77 -6.63
CA ASN A 135 -9.15 10.97 -5.80
C ASN A 135 -8.34 9.98 -4.96
N MET A 136 -8.76 9.80 -3.72
CA MET A 136 -8.27 8.79 -2.80
C MET A 136 -9.26 7.64 -2.73
N TYR A 137 -8.76 6.42 -2.93
CA TYR A 137 -9.54 5.20 -2.90
C TYR A 137 -9.05 4.26 -1.81
N GLY A 138 -9.98 3.65 -1.08
CA GLY A 138 -9.72 2.55 -0.16
C GLY A 138 -10.46 1.29 -0.58
N PHE A 139 -10.07 0.19 0.04
CA PHE A 139 -10.65 -1.12 -0.17
C PHE A 139 -10.77 -1.85 1.16
N TYR A 140 -11.67 -2.82 1.20
CA TYR A 140 -11.82 -3.73 2.33
C TYR A 140 -11.05 -5.01 2.06
N TYR A 141 -10.38 -5.54 3.08
CA TYR A 141 -9.66 -6.80 3.00
C TYR A 141 -10.27 -7.83 3.97
N PRO A 142 -11.29 -8.58 3.54
CA PRO A 142 -11.89 -9.61 4.38
C PRO A 142 -10.92 -10.79 4.54
N GLN A 143 -10.84 -11.36 5.75
CA GLN A 143 -10.10 -12.61 5.98
C GLN A 143 -10.93 -13.79 5.45
N ALA A 144 -10.88 -14.04 4.15
CA ALA A 144 -11.58 -15.16 3.51
C ALA A 144 -10.60 -16.04 2.73
N ASN A 145 -10.77 -17.35 2.84
CA ASN A 145 -9.94 -18.34 2.15
C ASN A 145 -10.54 -18.80 0.81
N ALA A 146 -11.80 -18.43 0.54
CA ALA A 146 -12.48 -18.73 -0.71
C ALA A 146 -12.51 -17.49 -1.62
N PRO A 147 -12.50 -17.66 -2.96
CA PRO A 147 -12.70 -16.56 -3.89
C PRO A 147 -14.00 -15.82 -3.58
N LEU A 148 -13.89 -14.51 -3.37
CA LEU A 148 -15.03 -13.62 -3.18
C LEU A 148 -15.41 -12.94 -4.50
N PRO A 149 -16.67 -12.49 -4.66
CA PRO A 149 -17.02 -11.64 -5.78
C PRO A 149 -16.22 -10.34 -5.74
N THR A 150 -15.94 -9.79 -6.93
CA THR A 150 -15.20 -8.53 -7.07
C THR A 150 -15.92 -7.40 -6.33
N ALA A 151 -15.24 -6.84 -5.34
CA ALA A 151 -15.74 -5.70 -4.59
C ALA A 151 -15.41 -4.38 -5.31
N GLU A 152 -16.21 -3.34 -5.07
CA GLU A 152 -15.91 -2.02 -5.61
C GLU A 152 -14.92 -1.28 -4.69
N LEU A 153 -13.94 -0.58 -5.29
CA LEU A 153 -13.12 0.37 -4.52
C LEU A 153 -14.01 1.50 -4.01
N VAL A 154 -13.75 2.04 -2.83
CA VAL A 154 -14.52 3.14 -2.25
C VAL A 154 -13.73 4.43 -2.40
N ARG A 155 -14.31 5.44 -3.03
CA ARG A 155 -13.75 6.80 -3.06
C ARG A 155 -13.95 7.45 -1.70
N ILE A 156 -12.85 7.74 -1.01
CA ILE A 156 -12.83 8.30 0.35
C ILE A 156 -12.80 9.82 0.32
N GLY A 157 -12.03 10.38 -0.61
CA GLY A 157 -11.84 11.83 -0.70
C GLY A 157 -11.39 12.27 -2.08
N THR A 158 -11.52 13.57 -2.32
CA THR A 158 -11.11 14.23 -3.55
C THR A 158 -10.44 15.54 -3.18
N PHE A 159 -9.32 15.86 -3.81
CA PHE A 159 -8.70 17.17 -3.71
C PHE A 159 -8.38 17.74 -5.11
N PRO A 160 -8.67 19.02 -5.39
CA PRO A 160 -8.25 19.67 -6.61
C PRO A 160 -6.78 20.08 -6.51
N TRP A 161 -5.98 19.80 -7.55
CA TRP A 161 -4.57 20.22 -7.63
C TRP A 161 -4.32 21.29 -8.70
N ARG A 162 -5.21 21.37 -9.71
CA ARG A 162 -5.10 22.34 -10.82
C ARG A 162 -6.25 23.34 -10.89
N GLN A 163 -7.35 23.10 -10.18
CA GLN A 163 -8.42 24.09 -10.07
C GLN A 163 -8.10 25.03 -8.90
N SER A 164 -7.94 26.32 -9.20
CA SER A 164 -7.83 27.37 -8.19
C SER A 164 -9.00 27.25 -7.23
N SER A 165 -8.72 27.24 -5.93
CA SER A 165 -9.73 27.47 -4.88
C SER A 165 -10.61 28.64 -5.32
N LYS A 166 -11.92 28.42 -5.36
CA LYS A 166 -12.85 29.53 -5.16
C LYS A 166 -12.86 29.89 -3.68
#